data_AF-A0A843KRK0-F1
#
_entry.id   AF-A0A843KRK0-F1
#
_cell.length_a   1.000
_cell.length_b   1.000
_cell.length_c   1.000
_cell.angle_alpha   90.00
_cell.angle_beta   90.00
_cell.angle_gamma   90.00
#
_symmetry.space_group_name_H-M   'P 1'
#
loop_
_entity.id
_entity.type
_entity.pdbx_description
1 polymer ?
#
loop_
_entity_poly.entity_id
_entity_poly.type
_entity_poly.pdbx_seq_one_letter_code
_entity_poly.pdbx_strand_id
1 'polypeptide(L)'
;MYVKPDTPQLPEDITVNEDVAEYIERRGCDFRVCTSCGGPILLPVGMKPAKSTDLKIRSGNHTIYISIHQARYLHSIHRGMLPMFLDQMEDYSTCHEY
;
A
#
# COMPACT_ATOMS: atom_id res chain seq x y z
N MET A 1 -19.03 23.25 17.95
CA MET A 1 -18.76 21.92 17.38
C MET A 1 -17.52 21.36 18.06
N TYR A 2 -17.65 20.36 18.93
CA TYR A 2 -16.48 19.70 19.52
C TYR A 2 -15.91 18.78 18.44
N VAL A 3 -14.83 19.19 17.77
CA VAL A 3 -14.09 18.30 16.88
C VAL A 3 -13.33 17.36 17.79
N LYS A 4 -13.68 16.07 17.78
CA LYS A 4 -12.88 15.07 18.49
C LYS A 4 -11.43 15.21 18.00
N PRO A 5 -10.43 15.29 18.89
CA PRO A 5 -9.04 15.26 18.45
C PRO A 5 -8.84 13.99 17.63
N ASP A 6 -8.13 14.11 16.49
CA ASP A 6 -7.71 12.97 15.68
C ASP A 6 -6.81 12.08 16.56
N THR A 7 -7.40 11.08 17.21
CA THR A 7 -6.64 10.04 17.90
C THR A 7 -5.79 9.37 16.82
N PRO A 8 -4.45 9.27 16.98
CA PRO A 8 -3.62 8.59 16.02
C PRO A 8 -4.13 7.16 15.84
N GLN A 9 -4.55 6.80 14.63
CA GLN A 9 -4.86 5.40 14.33
C GLN A 9 -3.57 4.60 14.45
N LEU A 10 -3.61 3.59 15.30
CA LEU A 10 -2.48 2.69 15.46
C LEU A 10 -2.44 1.75 14.25
N PRO A 11 -1.28 1.21 13.88
CA PRO A 11 -1.17 0.28 12.75
C PRO A 11 -2.16 -0.90 12.84
N GLU A 12 -2.49 -1.36 14.04
CA GLU A 12 -3.46 -2.43 14.30
C GLU A 12 -4.92 -2.07 13.96
N ASP A 13 -5.26 -0.78 13.85
CA ASP A 13 -6.61 -0.34 13.51
C ASP A 13 -6.87 -0.32 11.99
N ILE A 14 -5.80 -0.38 11.19
CA ILE A 14 -5.88 -0.30 9.72
C ILE A 14 -6.00 -1.72 9.16
N THR A 15 -7.16 -2.05 8.60
CA THR A 15 -7.40 -3.38 8.04
C THR A 15 -6.85 -3.52 6.62
N VAL A 16 -6.38 -4.72 6.27
CA VAL A 16 -6.01 -5.06 4.89
C VAL A 16 -7.08 -5.99 4.35
N ASN A 17 -7.75 -5.60 3.26
CA ASN A 17 -8.74 -6.46 2.64
C ASN A 17 -8.09 -7.70 2.02
N GLU A 18 -8.83 -8.81 1.99
CA GLU A 18 -8.35 -10.11 1.51
C GLU A 18 -7.84 -10.05 0.06
N ASP A 19 -8.54 -9.36 -0.83
CA ASP A 19 -8.15 -9.19 -2.23
C ASP A 19 -6.84 -8.41 -2.41
N VAL A 20 -6.54 -7.48 -1.50
CA VAL A 20 -5.26 -6.79 -1.45
C VAL A 20 -4.17 -7.71 -0.93
N ALA A 21 -4.47 -8.53 0.10
CA ALA A 21 -3.51 -9.50 0.62
C ALA A 21 -3.12 -10.54 -0.44
N GLU A 22 -4.10 -11.06 -1.17
CA GLU A 22 -3.88 -11.96 -2.32
C GLU A 22 -3.04 -11.30 -3.42
N TYR A 23 -3.31 -10.02 -3.71
CA TYR A 23 -2.51 -9.26 -4.68
C TYR A 23 -1.05 -9.17 -4.25
N ILE A 24 -0.80 -8.81 -2.99
CA ILE A 24 0.55 -8.62 -2.44
C ILE A 24 1.30 -9.95 -2.44
N GLU A 25 0.67 -11.04 -1.98
CA GLU A 25 1.27 -12.38 -2.00
C GLU A 25 1.62 -12.82 -3.42
N ARG A 26 0.71 -12.61 -4.40
CA ARG A 26 0.99 -12.94 -5.81
C ARG A 26 2.18 -12.15 -6.38
N ARG A 27 2.33 -10.88 -5.99
CA ARG A 27 3.44 -10.03 -6.44
C ARG A 27 4.75 -10.32 -5.70
N GLY A 28 4.71 -11.03 -4.58
CA GLY A 28 5.90 -11.51 -3.88
C GLY A 28 6.80 -10.40 -3.32
N CYS A 29 6.28 -9.20 -3.08
CA CYS A 29 7.08 -8.06 -2.65
C CYS A 29 6.35 -7.14 -1.67
N ASP A 30 7.13 -6.28 -1.02
CA ASP A 30 6.62 -5.25 -0.12
C ASP A 30 6.07 -4.04 -0.88
N PHE A 31 5.08 -3.38 -0.28
CA PHE A 31 4.40 -2.22 -0.88
C PHE A 31 4.40 -1.01 0.03
N ARG A 32 4.19 0.17 -0.55
CA ARG A 32 4.05 1.42 0.17
C ARG A 32 2.83 2.19 -0.31
N VAL A 33 2.00 2.63 0.64
CA VAL A 33 0.90 3.55 0.38
C VAL A 33 1.46 4.90 -0.04
N CYS A 34 1.08 5.35 -1.21
CA CYS A 34 1.46 6.62 -1.83
C CYS A 34 0.21 7.43 -2.16
N THR A 35 0.37 8.74 -2.38
CA THR A 35 -0.71 9.62 -2.86
C THR A 35 -0.56 9.85 -4.36
N SER A 36 -1.66 9.73 -5.10
CA SER A 36 -1.77 10.13 -6.50
C SER A 36 -2.93 11.10 -6.71
N CYS A 37 -3.05 11.68 -7.90
CA CYS A 37 -4.20 12.53 -8.26
C CYS A 37 -5.53 11.77 -8.23
N GLY A 38 -5.51 10.43 -8.38
CA GLY A 38 -6.69 9.57 -8.33
C GLY A 38 -6.99 9.01 -6.94
N GLY A 39 -6.28 9.47 -5.91
CA GLY A 39 -6.39 8.92 -4.55
C GLY A 39 -5.18 8.07 -4.16
N PRO A 40 -5.27 7.38 -3.01
CA PRO A 40 -4.15 6.60 -2.49
C PRO A 40 -3.91 5.34 -3.32
N ILE A 41 -2.64 4.97 -3.47
CA ILE A 41 -2.19 3.89 -4.34
C ILE A 41 -1.07 3.09 -3.66
N LEU A 42 -1.07 1.77 -3.84
CA LEU A 42 0.00 0.88 -3.40
C LEU A 42 1.05 0.78 -4.51
N LEU A 43 2.29 1.18 -4.21
CA LEU A 43 3.41 1.02 -5.13
C LEU A 43 4.45 0.07 -4.52
N PRO A 44 5.11 -0.80 -5.31
CA PRO A 44 6.17 -1.66 -4.81
C PRO A 44 7.29 -0.84 -4.15
N VAL A 45 7.89 -1.35 -3.07
CA VAL A 45 8.99 -0.66 -2.38
C VAL A 45 10.20 -0.44 -3.30
N GLY A 46 10.41 -1.32 -4.29
CA GLY A 46 11.43 -1.13 -5.32
C GLY A 46 11.22 0.12 -6.18
N MET A 47 9.98 0.59 -6.34
CA MET A 47 9.64 1.83 -7.04
C MET A 47 9.56 3.02 -6.08
N LYS A 48 8.90 2.84 -4.93
CA LYS A 48 8.82 3.87 -3.89
C LYS A 48 9.32 3.33 -2.55
N PRO A 49 10.59 3.57 -2.21
CA PRO A 49 11.17 3.09 -0.96
C PRO A 49 10.40 3.55 0.28
N ALA A 50 10.35 2.65 1.27
CA ALA A 50 9.86 2.92 2.61
C ALA A 50 10.75 3.96 3.32
N LYS A 51 10.15 4.75 4.20
CA LYS A 51 10.88 5.66 5.10
C LYS A 51 11.00 5.05 6.49
N SER A 52 12.02 5.46 7.24
CA SER A 52 12.23 5.04 8.63
C SER A 52 11.05 5.40 9.55
N THR A 53 10.29 6.44 9.20
CA THR A 53 9.11 6.90 9.93
C THR A 53 7.82 6.23 9.46
N ASP A 54 7.85 5.34 8.46
CA ASP A 54 6.63 4.69 8.00
C ASP A 54 6.20 3.62 9.02
N LEU A 55 4.89 3.56 9.28
CA LEU A 55 4.25 2.46 9.99
C LEU A 55 4.29 1.20 9.13
N LYS A 56 4.37 0.03 9.79
CA LYS A 56 4.47 -1.27 9.14
C LYS A 56 3.21 -2.08 9.44
N ILE A 57 2.53 -2.51 8.38
CA ILE A 57 1.40 -3.43 8.46
C ILE A 57 1.79 -4.75 7.81
N ARG A 58 1.57 -5.86 8.51
CA ARG A 58 1.85 -7.20 7.98
C ARG A 58 0.69 -7.68 7.10
N SER A 59 1.01 -8.21 5.94
CA SER A 59 0.08 -8.90 5.05
C SER A 59 0.75 -10.18 4.58
N GLY A 60 0.41 -11.30 5.23
CA GLY A 60 1.12 -12.57 5.05
C GLY A 60 2.62 -12.45 5.35
N ASN A 61 3.44 -12.80 4.36
CA ASN A 61 4.91 -12.70 4.46
C ASN A 61 5.44 -11.29 4.16
N HIS A 62 4.61 -10.41 3.60
CA HIS A 62 5.00 -9.09 3.13
C HIS A 62 4.57 -7.97 4.07
N THR A 63 5.16 -6.79 3.84
CA THR A 63 4.92 -5.60 4.64
C THR A 63 4.38 -4.48 3.76
N ILE A 64 3.32 -3.83 4.23
CA ILE A 64 2.82 -2.58 3.69
C ILE A 64 3.32 -1.44 4.56
N TYR A 65 4.00 -0.48 3.94
CA TYR A 65 4.51 0.72 4.60
C TYR A 65 3.57 1.90 4.40
N ILE A 66 3.31 2.64 5.46
CA ILE A 66 2.41 3.80 5.44
C ILE A 66 3.07 4.97 6.15
N SER A 67 3.11 6.14 5.52
CA SER A 67 3.56 7.35 6.21
C SER A 67 2.71 7.61 7.47
N ILE A 68 3.35 7.94 8.59
CA ILE A 68 2.67 8.41 9.83
C ILE A 68 1.72 9.58 9.60
N HIS A 69 1.92 10.36 8.53
CA HIS A 69 1.04 11.46 8.16
C HIS A 69 -0.21 10.98 7.41
N GLN A 70 -0.12 9.87 6.68
CA GLN A 70 -1.24 9.29 5.94
C GLN A 70 -2.06 8.34 6.81
N ALA A 71 -1.41 7.59 7.69
CA ALA A 71 -2.04 6.54 8.50
C ALA A 71 -3.24 7.04 9.31
N ARG A 72 -3.17 8.27 9.85
CA ARG A 72 -4.27 8.88 10.61
C ARG A 72 -5.58 9.06 9.82
N TYR A 73 -5.53 8.99 8.49
CA TYR A 73 -6.68 9.16 7.61
C TYR A 73 -7.10 7.85 6.92
N LEU A 74 -6.40 6.76 7.17
CA LEU A 74 -6.59 5.51 6.46
C LEU A 74 -7.16 4.45 7.40
N HIS A 75 -8.37 3.98 7.11
CA HIS A 75 -9.06 2.97 7.93
C HIS A 75 -8.88 1.55 7.38
N SER A 76 -8.74 1.43 6.06
CA SER A 76 -8.54 0.15 5.40
C SER A 76 -7.71 0.32 4.13
N ILE A 77 -7.03 -0.77 3.76
CA ILE A 77 -6.34 -0.91 2.49
C ILE A 77 -7.20 -1.83 1.62
N HIS A 78 -7.72 -1.28 0.53
CA HIS A 78 -8.75 -1.91 -0.29
C HIS A 78 -8.38 -1.92 -1.78
N ARG A 79 -9.10 -2.72 -2.59
CA ARG A 79 -8.87 -2.91 -4.03
C ARG A 79 -8.61 -1.64 -4.84
N GLY A 80 -9.36 -0.58 -4.56
CA GLY A 80 -9.22 0.71 -5.27
C GLY A 80 -7.83 1.36 -5.15
N MET A 81 -6.99 0.90 -4.23
CA MET A 81 -5.61 1.35 -4.08
C MET A 81 -4.62 0.53 -4.93
N LEU A 82 -5.07 -0.56 -5.57
CA LEU A 82 -4.21 -1.41 -6.39
C LEU A 82 -3.86 -0.69 -7.70
N PRO A 83 -2.57 -0.70 -8.10
CA PRO A 83 -2.12 -0.04 -9.31
C PRO A 83 -2.45 -0.87 -10.55
N MET A 84 -3.67 -0.77 -11.09
CA MET A 84 -4.12 -1.59 -12.24
C MET A 84 -3.19 -1.52 -13.47
N PHE A 85 -2.43 -0.43 -13.64
CA PHE A 85 -1.46 -0.28 -14.73
C PHE A 85 -0.17 -1.10 -14.53
N LEU A 86 0.18 -1.46 -13.30
CA LEU A 86 1.40 -2.23 -12.99
C LEU A 86 1.25 -3.72 -13.32
N ASP A 87 0.02 -4.21 -13.43
CA ASP A 87 -0.25 -5.58 -13.89
C ASP A 87 0.00 -5.68 -15.41
N GLN A 88 -0.22 -4.61 -16.16
CA GLN A 88 0.02 -4.57 -17.61
C GLN A 88 1.51 -4.53 -17.96
N MET A 89 2.36 -3.91 -17.13
CA MET A 89 3.80 -3.76 -17.40
C MET A 89 4.61 -5.06 -17.20
N GLU A 90 4.16 -5.96 -16.31
CA GLU A 90 4.82 -7.26 -16.13
C GLU A 90 4.69 -8.15 -17.37
N ASP A 91 3.57 -8.04 -18.10
CA ASP A 91 3.35 -8.77 -19.36
C ASP A 91 4.37 -8.36 -20.45
N TYR A 92 4.76 -7.08 -20.50
CA TYR A 92 5.76 -6.58 -21.45
C TYR A 92 7.22 -6.88 -21.07
N SER A 93 7.48 -7.23 -19.81
CA SER A 93 8.85 -7.51 -19.33
C SER A 93 9.38 -8.87 -19.78
N THR A 94 8.50 -9.78 -20.20
CA THR A 94 8.86 -11.13 -20.68
C THR A 94 9.29 -11.15 -22.15
N CYS A 95 9.23 -10.01 -22.85
CA CYS A 95 9.42 -9.92 -24.30
C CYS A 95 10.59 -9.00 -24.70
N HIS A 96 11.74 -9.03 -24.04
CA HIS A 96 12.96 -8.40 -24.60
C HIS A 96 14.24 -9.07 -24.06
N GLU A 97 14.51 -10.31 -24.51
CA GLU A 97 15.88 -10.76 -24.73
C GLU A 97 16.19 -10.59 -26.23
N TYR A 98 17.10 -9.67 -26.56
CA TYR A 98 17.82 -9.61 -27.85
C TYR A 98 19.29 -9.33 -27.56
#